data_AF-A0A442VZC0-F1
#
_entry.id   AF-A0A442VZC0-F1
#
_cell.length_a   1.000
_cell.length_b   1.000
_cell.length_c   1.000
_cell.angle_alpha   90.00
_cell.angle_beta   90.00
_cell.angle_gamma   90.00
#
_symmetry.space_group_name_H-M   'P 1'
#
loop_
_entity.id
_entity.type
_entity.pdbx_description
1 polymer ?
#
loop_
_entity_poly.entity_id
_entity_poly.type
_entity_poly.pdbx_seq_one_letter_code
_entity_poly.pdbx_strand_id
1 'polypeptide(L)'
;DNPTIAPLLAGKITAKVAGDLATDTIVIDSGSVTSEVLDSGFNGRVSLADGAIDLNLRAVAASAALPAAVRGVLAERTQLSAALKRDANGDVTANAIRLVSGALTADGQASLADNK
;
A
#
# COMPACT_ATOMS: atom_id res chain seq x y z
N ASP A 1 -9.64 -2.70 -22.18
CA ASP A 1 -8.46 -3.52 -21.86
C ASP A 1 -7.21 -2.68 -21.75
N ASN A 2 -6.54 -2.77 -20.60
CA ASN A 2 -5.23 -2.17 -20.39
C ASN A 2 -4.18 -3.30 -20.30
N PRO A 3 -3.29 -3.46 -21.29
CA PRO A 3 -2.31 -4.55 -21.33
C PRO A 3 -1.30 -4.50 -20.17
N THR A 4 -1.23 -3.36 -19.47
CA THR A 4 -0.33 -3.11 -18.34
C THR A 4 -0.81 -3.75 -17.04
N ILE A 5 -2.10 -4.09 -16.92
CA ILE A 5 -2.73 -4.68 -15.72
C ILE A 5 -3.16 -6.14 -15.97
N ALA A 6 -3.13 -6.62 -17.21
CA ALA A 6 -3.49 -8.00 -17.56
C ALA A 6 -2.75 -9.09 -16.73
N PRO A 7 -1.44 -8.95 -16.41
CA PRO A 7 -0.75 -9.92 -15.54
C PRO A 7 -1.20 -9.89 -14.08
N LEU A 8 -1.70 -8.74 -13.59
CA LEU A 8 -2.20 -8.57 -12.22
C LEU A 8 -3.66 -9.04 -12.07
N LEU A 9 -4.38 -9.16 -13.19
CA LEU A 9 -5.78 -9.61 -13.27
C LEU A 9 -5.92 -11.11 -13.57
N ALA A 10 -4.83 -11.79 -13.95
CA ALA A 10 -4.86 -13.18 -14.39
C ALA A 10 -4.92 -14.21 -13.24
N GLY A 11 -4.80 -13.77 -11.98
CA GLY A 11 -4.70 -14.65 -10.81
C GLY A 11 -5.74 -14.35 -9.72
N LYS A 12 -6.00 -15.33 -8.86
CA LYS A 12 -6.89 -15.19 -7.69
C LYS A 12 -6.31 -14.19 -6.69
N ILE A 13 -7.06 -13.14 -6.38
CA ILE A 13 -6.69 -12.18 -5.32
C ILE A 13 -7.35 -12.62 -4.02
N THR A 14 -6.56 -12.78 -2.96
CA THR A 14 -7.04 -13.07 -1.60
C THR A 14 -6.79 -11.86 -0.73
N ALA A 15 -7.86 -11.18 -0.33
CA ALA A 15 -7.80 -10.14 0.69
C ALA A 15 -8.24 -10.72 2.04
N LYS A 16 -7.48 -10.42 3.09
CA LYS A 16 -7.81 -10.74 4.48
C LYS A 16 -7.70 -9.47 5.29
N VAL A 17 -8.61 -9.29 6.23
CA VAL A 17 -8.53 -8.21 7.21
C VAL A 17 -8.98 -8.75 8.56
N ALA A 18 -8.17 -8.48 9.58
CA ALA A 18 -8.44 -8.78 10.97
C ALA A 18 -8.30 -7.47 11.74
N GLY A 19 -9.27 -7.21 12.61
CA GLY A 19 -9.37 -5.98 13.35
C GLY A 19 -10.66 -5.89 14.15
N ASP A 20 -10.70 -4.90 15.01
CA ASP A 20 -11.83 -4.60 15.88
C ASP A 20 -12.56 -3.33 15.42
N LEU A 21 -13.88 -3.38 15.47
CA LEU A 21 -14.74 -2.23 15.26
C LEU A 21 -15.30 -1.78 16.61
N ALA A 22 -14.93 -0.57 17.02
CA ALA A 22 -15.54 0.15 18.14
C ALA A 22 -16.49 1.24 17.63
N THR A 23 -17.26 1.84 18.53
CA THR A 23 -18.23 2.91 18.20
C THR A 23 -17.60 4.05 17.40
N ASP A 24 -16.37 4.43 17.74
CA ASP A 24 -15.74 5.64 17.23
C ASP A 24 -14.44 5.35 16.47
N THR A 25 -14.02 4.08 16.38
CA THR A 25 -12.69 3.71 15.85
C THR A 25 -12.71 2.31 15.26
N ILE A 26 -12.03 2.15 14.14
CA ILE A 26 -11.68 0.85 13.56
C ILE A 26 -10.20 0.63 13.84
N VAL A 27 -9.85 -0.47 14.49
CA VAL A 27 -8.46 -0.92 14.64
C VAL A 27 -8.23 -2.06 13.65
N ILE A 28 -7.19 -1.96 12.85
CA ILE A 28 -6.78 -2.98 11.89
C ILE A 28 -5.48 -3.59 12.41
N ASP A 29 -5.59 -4.74 13.08
CA ASP A 29 -4.42 -5.48 13.58
C ASP A 29 -3.58 -6.01 12.41
N SER A 30 -4.25 -6.55 11.39
CA SER A 30 -3.59 -7.00 10.17
C SER A 30 -4.57 -7.08 9.00
N GLY A 31 -4.25 -6.36 7.93
CA GLY A 31 -4.79 -6.55 6.60
C GLY A 31 -3.73 -7.15 5.68
N SER A 32 -4.12 -8.01 4.76
CA SER A 32 -3.23 -8.51 3.72
C SER A 32 -3.97 -8.69 2.40
N VAL A 33 -3.29 -8.40 1.30
CA VAL A 33 -3.74 -8.73 -0.05
C VAL A 33 -2.66 -9.53 -0.73
N THR A 34 -2.91 -10.82 -0.94
CA THR A 34 -1.99 -11.76 -1.57
C THR A 34 -2.58 -12.25 -2.88
N SER A 35 -1.76 -12.25 -3.94
CA SER A 35 -1.99 -12.90 -5.23
C SER A 35 -0.78 -13.75 -5.59
N GLU A 36 -0.77 -14.37 -6.77
CA GLU A 36 0.36 -15.17 -7.25
C GLU A 36 1.68 -14.38 -7.39
N VAL A 37 1.59 -13.04 -7.40
CA VAL A 37 2.72 -12.17 -7.76
C VAL A 37 2.87 -10.93 -6.88
N LEU A 38 1.91 -10.69 -5.99
CA LEU A 38 1.89 -9.57 -5.05
C LEU A 38 1.54 -10.10 -3.67
N ASP A 39 2.36 -9.82 -2.68
CA ASP A 39 2.03 -10.00 -1.27
C ASP A 39 2.07 -8.62 -0.61
N SER A 40 0.94 -8.17 -0.10
CA SER A 40 0.87 -6.90 0.63
C SER A 40 0.22 -7.08 1.98
N GLY A 41 0.64 -6.26 2.93
CA GLY A 41 0.16 -6.18 4.29
C GLY A 41 -0.04 -4.74 4.71
N PHE A 42 -1.10 -4.46 5.45
CA PHE A 42 -1.35 -3.15 6.02
C PHE A 42 -1.90 -3.28 7.43
N ASN A 43 -1.61 -2.33 8.30
CA ASN A 43 -2.20 -2.25 9.64
C ASN A 43 -2.40 -0.79 10.01
N GLY A 44 -3.24 -0.53 11.00
CA GLY A 44 -3.49 0.85 11.39
C GLY A 44 -4.77 1.05 12.16
N ARG A 45 -5.23 2.29 12.18
CA ARG A 45 -6.45 2.71 12.85
C ARG A 45 -7.16 3.78 12.04
N VAL A 46 -8.48 3.77 12.12
CA VAL A 46 -9.36 4.75 11.50
C VAL A 46 -10.26 5.30 12.59
N SER A 47 -10.21 6.59 12.85
CA SER A 47 -11.16 7.28 13.70
C SER A 47 -12.41 7.60 12.88
N LEU A 48 -13.56 7.16 13.38
CA LEU A 48 -14.87 7.42 12.76
C LEU A 48 -15.47 8.76 13.22
N ALA A 49 -14.96 9.32 14.32
CA ALA A 49 -15.40 10.61 14.85
C ALA A 49 -15.01 11.78 13.95
N ASP A 50 -13.79 11.73 13.40
CA ASP A 50 -13.19 12.80 12.61
C ASP A 50 -12.62 12.33 11.25
N GLY A 51 -12.68 11.04 10.96
CA GLY A 51 -12.15 10.46 9.72
C GLY A 51 -10.62 10.42 9.66
N ALA A 52 -9.92 10.62 10.78
CA ALA A 52 -8.47 10.53 10.83
C ALA A 52 -8.01 9.07 10.64
N ILE A 53 -6.96 8.86 9.84
CA ILE A 53 -6.43 7.54 9.51
C ILE A 53 -4.95 7.53 9.83
N ASP A 54 -4.47 6.46 10.44
CA ASP A 54 -3.05 6.16 10.61
C ASP A 54 -2.83 4.73 10.14
N LEU A 55 -2.14 4.54 9.02
CA LEU A 55 -2.02 3.28 8.31
C LEU A 55 -0.58 3.03 7.89
N ASN A 56 -0.02 1.90 8.31
CA ASN A 56 1.24 1.40 7.78
C ASN A 56 0.96 0.40 6.68
N LEU A 57 1.59 0.60 5.52
CA LEU A 57 1.51 -0.26 4.36
C LEU A 57 2.88 -0.90 4.09
N ARG A 58 2.85 -2.16 3.70
CA ARG A 58 3.96 -2.92 3.13
C ARG A 58 3.45 -3.74 1.96
N ALA A 59 4.13 -3.70 0.83
CA ALA A 59 3.82 -4.51 -0.34
C ALA A 59 5.10 -5.07 -0.93
N VAL A 60 5.09 -6.32 -1.36
CA VAL A 60 6.18 -7.03 -2.01
C VAL A 60 5.62 -7.59 -3.31
N ALA A 61 6.13 -7.10 -4.43
CA ALA A 61 5.75 -7.57 -5.76
C ALA A 61 6.92 -8.28 -6.42
N ALA A 62 6.64 -9.39 -7.10
CA ALA A 62 7.60 -9.99 -8.02
C ALA A 62 7.72 -9.10 -9.26
N SER A 63 8.94 -8.73 -9.66
CA SER A 63 9.13 -7.84 -10.82
C SER A 63 8.65 -8.46 -12.12
N ALA A 64 8.55 -9.78 -12.21
CA ALA A 64 7.92 -10.46 -13.34
C ALA A 64 6.45 -10.04 -13.58
N ALA A 65 5.75 -9.59 -12.53
CA ALA A 65 4.37 -9.10 -12.62
C ALA A 65 4.24 -7.58 -12.66
N LEU A 66 5.36 -6.87 -12.49
CA LEU A 66 5.39 -5.44 -12.70
C LEU A 66 5.42 -5.13 -14.21
N PRO A 67 4.88 -3.98 -14.64
CA PRO A 67 4.84 -3.59 -16.05
C PRO A 67 6.21 -3.73 -16.72
N ALA A 68 6.25 -4.17 -17.98
CA ALA A 68 7.51 -4.37 -18.72
C ALA A 68 8.42 -3.14 -18.71
N ALA A 69 7.85 -1.94 -18.66
CA ALA A 69 8.57 -0.67 -18.56
C ALA A 69 9.47 -0.56 -17.31
N VAL A 70 9.14 -1.26 -16.21
CA VAL A 70 9.92 -1.23 -14.97
C VAL A 70 10.74 -2.51 -14.74
N ARG A 71 10.53 -3.55 -15.56
CA ARG A 71 11.26 -4.84 -15.44
C ARG A 71 12.76 -4.75 -15.72
N GLY A 72 13.19 -3.77 -16.51
CA GLY A 72 14.62 -3.55 -16.81
C GLY A 72 15.39 -2.82 -15.72
N VAL A 73 14.68 -2.20 -14.76
CA VAL A 73 15.25 -1.30 -13.76
C VAL A 73 15.11 -1.83 -12.32
N LEU A 74 14.15 -2.74 -12.12
CA LEU A 74 13.83 -3.35 -10.83
C LEU A 74 14.40 -4.77 -10.75
N ALA A 75 14.92 -5.15 -9.59
CA ALA A 75 15.41 -6.50 -9.32
C ALA A 75 14.26 -7.52 -9.22
N GLU A 76 14.53 -8.80 -9.03
CA GLU A 76 13.53 -9.88 -9.05
C GLU A 76 12.31 -9.65 -8.13
N ARG A 77 12.48 -8.96 -6.99
CA ARG A 77 11.42 -8.55 -6.07
C ARG A 77 11.54 -7.09 -5.69
N THR A 78 10.40 -6.42 -5.61
CA THR A 78 10.29 -5.02 -5.22
C THR A 78 9.41 -4.91 -3.98
N GLN A 79 9.97 -4.37 -2.90
CA GLN A 79 9.28 -4.08 -1.66
C GLN A 79 9.01 -2.59 -1.55
N LEU A 80 7.74 -2.23 -1.37
CA LEU A 80 7.27 -0.89 -1.04
C LEU A 80 6.78 -0.88 0.40
N SER A 81 7.17 0.13 1.18
CA SER A 81 6.56 0.41 2.49
C SER A 81 6.26 1.90 2.62
N ALA A 82 5.17 2.26 3.30
CA ALA A 82 4.80 3.65 3.53
C ALA A 82 3.97 3.77 4.81
N ALA A 83 4.12 4.89 5.53
CA ALA A 83 3.25 5.26 6.64
C ALA A 83 2.31 6.37 6.16
N LEU A 84 1.04 6.03 5.97
CA LEU A 84 0.00 6.95 5.54
C LEU A 84 -0.75 7.50 6.76
N LYS A 85 -0.94 8.80 6.78
CA LYS A 85 -1.72 9.50 7.79
C LYS A 85 -2.67 10.48 7.13
N ARG A 86 -3.97 10.31 7.36
CA ARG A 86 -5.01 11.29 7.03
C ARG A 86 -5.41 12.01 8.30
N ASP A 87 -5.40 13.32 8.30
CA ASP A 87 -5.90 14.09 9.43
C ASP A 87 -7.42 14.37 9.33
N ALA A 88 -7.97 15.04 10.34
CA ALA A 88 -9.39 15.42 10.38
C ALA A 88 -9.75 16.49 9.34
N ASN A 89 -8.78 17.27 8.84
CA ASN A 89 -8.98 18.28 7.80
C ASN A 89 -9.06 17.65 6.40
N GLY A 90 -8.65 16.38 6.28
CA GLY A 90 -8.59 15.65 5.03
C GLY A 90 -7.21 15.62 4.39
N ASP A 91 -6.23 16.25 5.01
CA ASP A 91 -4.85 16.24 4.54
C ASP A 91 -4.27 14.83 4.68
N VAL A 92 -3.72 14.30 3.59
CA VAL A 92 -3.10 12.98 3.54
C VAL A 92 -1.59 13.15 3.41
N THR A 93 -0.86 12.64 4.39
CA THR A 93 0.60 12.54 4.35
C THR A 93 1.01 11.08 4.22
N ALA A 94 1.89 10.79 3.29
CA ALA A 94 2.57 9.51 3.19
C ALA A 94 4.04 9.75 3.52
N ASN A 95 4.41 9.38 4.74
CA ASN A 95 5.75 9.52 5.27
C ASN A 95 6.51 8.19 5.12
N ALA A 96 7.84 8.29 5.05
CA ALA A 96 8.72 7.12 4.96
C ALA A 96 8.33 6.15 3.84
N ILE A 97 7.94 6.70 2.66
CA ILE A 97 7.73 5.88 1.47
C ILE A 97 9.10 5.34 1.10
N ARG A 98 9.27 4.03 1.17
CA ARG A 98 10.51 3.36 0.84
C ARG A 98 10.27 2.24 -0.15
N LEU A 99 10.97 2.31 -1.27
CA LEU A 99 11.00 1.30 -2.31
C LEU A 99 12.36 0.63 -2.29
N VAL A 100 12.39 -0.70 -2.20
CA VAL A 100 13.61 -1.51 -2.22
C VAL A 100 13.43 -2.57 -3.31
N SER A 101 14.33 -2.58 -4.29
CA SER A 101 14.34 -3.54 -5.39
C SER A 101 15.76 -3.97 -5.71
N GLY A 102 16.26 -5.00 -5.01
CA GLY A 102 17.65 -5.43 -5.09
C GLY A 102 18.62 -4.34 -4.66
N ALA A 103 19.47 -3.86 -5.58
CA ALA A 103 20.40 -2.76 -5.32
C ALA A 103 19.73 -1.37 -5.37
N LEU A 104 18.50 -1.26 -5.89
CA LEU A 104 17.77 0.00 -5.94
C LEU A 104 17.07 0.25 -4.61
N THR A 105 17.37 1.37 -3.99
CA THR A 105 16.62 1.92 -2.85
C THR A 105 16.18 3.34 -3.18
N ALA A 106 14.91 3.64 -2.99
CA ALA A 106 14.36 4.98 -3.09
C ALA A 106 13.55 5.29 -1.84
N ASP A 107 13.83 6.42 -1.23
CA ASP A 107 13.08 6.95 -0.09
C ASP A 107 12.36 8.23 -0.53
N GLY A 108 11.17 8.45 0.00
CA GLY A 108 10.32 9.55 -0.40
C GLY A 108 9.24 9.88 0.63
N GLN A 109 8.60 11.00 0.37
CA GLN A 109 7.46 11.50 1.12
C GLN A 109 6.50 12.15 0.14
N ALA A 110 5.21 11.98 0.39
CA ALA A 110 4.16 12.64 -0.38
C ALA A 110 3.19 13.30 0.60
N SER A 111 2.67 14.45 0.22
CA SER A 111 1.59 15.11 0.94
C SER A 111 0.56 15.57 -0.08
N LEU A 112 -0.69 15.31 0.23
CA LEU A 112 -1.84 15.83 -0.47
C LEU A 112 -2.62 16.65 0.54
N ALA A 113 -2.56 17.97 0.40
CA ALA A 113 -3.45 18.85 1.12
C ALA A 113 -4.80 18.87 0.41
N ASP A 114 -5.89 18.66 1.14
CA ASP A 114 -7.24 18.82 0.60
C ASP A 114 -7.55 20.32 0.47
N ASN A 115 -6.93 20.96 -0.52
CA ASN A 115 -7.28 22.31 -0.92
C ASN A 115 -8.59 22.22 -1.68
N LYS A 116 -9.68 22.60 -1.01
CA LYS A 116 -10.91 23.02 -1.70
C LYS A 116 -10.61 23.99 -2.84
#